data_AF-A0A661E0E7-F1
#
_entry.id   AF-A0A661E0E7-F1
#
_cell.length_a   1.000
_cell.length_b   1.000
_cell.length_c   1.000
_cell.angle_alpha   90.00
_cell.angle_beta   90.00
_cell.angle_gamma   90.00
#
_symmetry.space_group_name_H-M   'P 1'
#
loop_
_entity.id
_entity.type
_entity.pdbx_description
1 polymer ?
#
loop_
_entity_poly.entity_id
_entity_poly.type
_entity_poly.pdbx_seq_one_letter_code
_entity_poly.pdbx_strand_id
1 'polypeptide(L)'
;FGADLDNVCDAVAHVALALAVGAHFGGMVLMVSAIAASSVILRATSRLNPEAVSGVGSPTNELMRHLLFALLLAQMFNVDPEFYLVITFILHAVTMIAPFRLPVLIRGLAKTATMVALVSVALVAAWLIPVIAPLIAAAFIAPYLCSFVVGGGHWLKERGNKPCV
;
A
#
# COMPACT_ATOMS: atom_id res chain seq x y z
N PHE A 1 -18.83 6.95 13.19
CA PHE A 1 -19.00 8.18 12.38
C PHE A 1 -17.67 8.81 12.00
N GLY A 2 -16.88 9.37 12.93
CA GLY A 2 -15.61 10.04 12.58
C GLY A 2 -14.60 9.13 11.86
N ALA A 3 -14.37 7.92 12.38
CA ALA A 3 -13.47 6.94 11.76
C ALA A 3 -13.96 6.41 10.40
N ASP A 4 -15.27 6.36 10.19
CA ASP A 4 -15.86 5.90 8.92
C ASP A 4 -15.71 6.96 7.83
N LEU A 5 -15.95 8.23 8.19
CA LEU A 5 -15.75 9.38 7.31
C LEU A 5 -14.29 9.54 6.91
N ASP A 6 -13.36 9.37 7.86
CA ASP A 6 -11.91 9.38 7.61
C ASP A 6 -11.51 8.31 6.58
N ASN A 7 -12.02 7.08 6.73
CA ASN A 7 -11.73 5.98 5.79
C ASN A 7 -12.32 6.23 4.37
N VAL A 8 -13.47 6.89 4.26
CA VAL A 8 -14.03 7.32 2.96
C VAL A 8 -13.19 8.43 2.34
N CYS A 9 -12.79 9.43 3.13
CA CYS A 9 -11.95 10.53 2.67
C CYS A 9 -10.60 10.00 2.14
N ASP A 10 -9.94 9.13 2.89
CA ASP A 10 -8.72 8.43 2.47
C ASP A 10 -8.94 7.66 1.16
N ALA A 11 -10.05 6.92 1.04
CA ALA A 11 -10.35 6.17 -0.17
C ALA A 11 -10.49 7.07 -1.40
N VAL A 12 -11.23 8.19 -1.27
CA VAL A 12 -11.39 9.16 -2.36
C VAL A 12 -10.05 9.77 -2.76
N ALA A 13 -9.24 10.21 -1.78
CA ALA A 13 -7.93 10.80 -2.03
C ALA A 13 -6.97 9.80 -2.70
N HIS A 14 -6.94 8.55 -2.22
CA HIS A 14 -6.06 7.52 -2.76
C HIS A 14 -6.46 7.08 -4.17
N VAL A 15 -7.77 6.97 -4.45
CA VAL A 15 -8.27 6.70 -5.81
C VAL A 15 -7.89 7.83 -6.76
N ALA A 16 -8.13 9.08 -6.35
CA ALA A 16 -7.80 10.24 -7.17
C ALA A 16 -6.30 10.30 -7.48
N LEU A 17 -5.42 10.09 -6.49
CA LEU A 17 -3.98 10.10 -6.73
C LEU A 17 -3.52 8.92 -7.59
N ALA A 18 -4.01 7.71 -7.32
CA ALA A 18 -3.65 6.52 -8.11
C ALA A 18 -4.02 6.70 -9.59
N LEU A 19 -5.22 7.22 -9.86
CA LEU A 19 -5.66 7.50 -11.23
C LEU A 19 -4.90 8.67 -11.85
N ALA A 20 -4.57 9.73 -11.09
CA ALA A 20 -3.79 10.84 -11.59
C ALA A 20 -2.37 10.40 -12.01
N VAL A 21 -1.69 9.59 -11.18
CA VAL A 21 -0.40 8.98 -11.52
C VAL A 21 -0.55 8.08 -12.75
N GLY A 22 -1.58 7.23 -12.78
CA GLY A 22 -1.84 6.39 -13.95
C GLY A 22 -2.08 7.17 -15.23
N ALA A 23 -2.86 8.25 -15.17
CA ALA A 23 -3.16 9.11 -16.32
C ALA A 23 -1.93 9.90 -16.79
N HIS A 24 -1.03 10.26 -15.87
CA HIS A 24 0.22 10.94 -16.21
C HIS A 24 1.15 10.08 -17.08
N PHE A 25 1.30 8.79 -16.74
CA PHE A 25 2.15 7.86 -17.50
C PHE A 25 1.40 7.13 -18.63
N GLY A 26 0.08 6.98 -18.53
CA GLY A 26 -0.75 6.32 -19.53
C GLY A 26 -0.52 4.81 -19.63
N GLY A 27 -0.85 4.23 -20.79
CA GLY A 27 -0.54 2.84 -21.14
C GLY A 27 -0.94 1.80 -20.09
N MET A 28 0.01 0.91 -19.77
CA MET A 28 -0.20 -0.12 -18.75
C MET A 28 -0.35 0.47 -17.34
N VAL A 29 0.34 1.58 -17.03
CA VAL A 29 0.28 2.22 -15.71
C VAL A 29 -1.14 2.68 -15.41
N LEU A 30 -1.83 3.29 -16.39
CA LEU A 30 -3.24 3.68 -16.25
C LEU A 30 -4.16 2.49 -16.01
N MET A 31 -3.97 1.40 -16.77
CA MET A 31 -4.79 0.21 -16.64
C MET A 31 -4.66 -0.41 -15.24
N VAL A 32 -3.43 -0.60 -14.75
CA VAL A 32 -3.22 -1.21 -13.43
C VAL A 32 -3.51 -0.25 -12.28
N SER A 33 -3.37 1.06 -12.46
CA SER A 33 -3.79 2.04 -11.45
C SER A 33 -5.32 2.05 -11.28
N ALA A 34 -6.08 1.84 -12.35
CA ALA A 34 -7.54 1.67 -12.26
C ALA A 34 -7.94 0.38 -11.51
N ILE A 35 -7.19 -0.71 -11.69
CA ILE A 35 -7.38 -1.95 -10.92
C ILE A 35 -7.05 -1.71 -9.44
N ALA A 36 -5.96 -1.03 -9.13
CA ALA A 36 -5.60 -0.66 -7.77
C ALA A 36 -6.65 0.26 -7.14
N ALA A 37 -7.15 1.27 -7.87
CA ALA A 37 -8.22 2.14 -7.43
C ALA A 37 -9.52 1.37 -7.13
N SER A 38 -9.87 0.39 -7.96
CA SER A 38 -11.01 -0.50 -7.70
C SER A 38 -10.81 -1.28 -6.39
N SER A 39 -9.59 -1.76 -6.13
CA SER A 39 -9.24 -2.46 -4.89
C SER A 39 -9.36 -1.55 -3.66
N VAL A 40 -8.96 -0.26 -3.78
CA VAL A 40 -9.17 0.76 -2.73
C VAL A 40 -10.66 0.94 -2.43
N ILE A 41 -11.50 1.06 -3.46
CA ILE A 41 -12.96 1.22 -3.31
C ILE A 41 -13.57 -0.01 -2.63
N LEU A 42 -13.27 -1.21 -3.13
CA LEU A 42 -13.78 -2.45 -2.55
C LEU A 42 -13.42 -2.56 -1.07
N ARG A 43 -12.18 -2.29 -0.72
CA ARG A 43 -11.71 -2.30 0.67
C ARG A 43 -12.38 -1.23 1.54
N ALA A 44 -12.63 -0.04 1.00
CA ALA A 44 -13.32 1.03 1.72
C ALA A 44 -14.78 0.63 2.00
N THR A 45 -15.48 0.11 1.00
CA THR A 45 -16.87 -0.37 1.13
C THR A 45 -16.98 -1.57 2.06
N SER A 46 -16.05 -2.53 2.01
CA SER A 46 -16.07 -3.69 2.90
C SER A 46 -15.90 -3.31 4.36
N ARG A 47 -15.18 -2.22 4.67
CA ARG A 47 -15.04 -1.72 6.04
C ARG A 47 -16.29 -1.06 6.60
N LEU A 48 -17.17 -0.57 5.73
CA LEU A 48 -18.46 0.00 6.12
C LEU A 48 -19.51 -1.09 6.37
N ASN A 49 -19.27 -2.33 5.91
CA ASN A 49 -20.16 -3.45 6.13
C ASN A 49 -19.82 -4.14 7.47
N PRO A 50 -20.72 -4.12 8.48
CA PRO A 50 -20.48 -4.76 9.77
C PRO A 50 -20.40 -6.30 9.69
N GLU A 51 -20.95 -6.91 8.63
CA GLU A 51 -20.93 -8.36 8.41
C GLU A 51 -19.79 -8.82 7.50
N ALA A 52 -19.05 -7.89 6.88
CA ALA A 52 -17.94 -8.26 6.02
C ALA A 52 -16.77 -8.83 6.85
N VAL A 53 -16.21 -9.95 6.39
CA VAL A 53 -14.92 -10.43 6.87
C VAL A 53 -13.91 -9.33 6.55
N SER A 54 -13.48 -8.58 7.56
CA SER A 54 -12.56 -7.46 7.38
C SER A 54 -11.31 -7.96 6.66
N GLY A 55 -11.10 -7.53 5.42
CA GLY A 55 -9.84 -7.75 4.72
C GLY A 55 -8.72 -7.14 5.56
N VAL A 56 -7.81 -7.99 6.06
CA VAL A 56 -6.67 -7.54 6.88
C VAL A 56 -5.43 -7.23 6.03
N GLY A 57 -5.64 -7.20 4.72
CA GLY A 57 -4.69 -6.77 3.73
C GLY A 57 -4.12 -5.36 3.95
N SER A 58 -3.27 -4.93 3.03
CA SER A 58 -2.52 -3.69 3.15
C SER A 58 -3.44 -2.47 3.36
N PRO A 59 -3.03 -1.51 4.20
CA PRO A 59 -3.65 -0.19 4.24
C PRO A 59 -3.43 0.54 2.91
N THR A 60 -4.44 1.28 2.47
CA THR A 60 -4.40 2.13 1.27
C THR A 60 -3.30 3.20 1.39
N ASN A 61 -3.04 3.67 2.60
CA ASN A 61 -1.92 4.55 2.93
C ASN A 61 -0.53 3.95 2.60
N GLU A 62 -0.37 2.63 2.51
CA GLU A 62 0.90 2.04 2.08
C GLU A 62 1.12 2.19 0.58
N LEU A 63 0.07 2.12 -0.24
CA LEU A 63 0.16 2.40 -1.68
C LEU A 63 0.73 3.79 -1.90
N MET A 64 0.22 4.80 -1.19
CA MET A 64 0.67 6.20 -1.32
C MET A 64 2.16 6.35 -1.04
N ARG A 65 2.67 5.68 0.00
CA ARG A 65 4.09 5.70 0.36
C ARG A 65 4.94 5.02 -0.71
N HIS A 66 4.50 3.89 -1.23
CA HIS A 66 5.24 3.16 -2.26
C HIS A 66 5.24 3.93 -3.59
N LEU A 67 4.15 4.61 -3.96
CA LEU A 67 4.13 5.51 -5.11
C LEU A 67 5.11 6.68 -4.94
N LEU A 68 5.14 7.30 -3.76
CA LEU A 68 6.12 8.35 -3.44
C LEU A 68 7.55 7.84 -3.63
N PHE A 69 7.91 6.67 -3.07
CA PHE A 69 9.25 6.12 -3.21
C PHE A 69 9.58 5.68 -4.64
N ALA A 70 8.64 5.08 -5.36
CA ALA A 70 8.85 4.69 -6.76
C ALA A 70 9.22 5.91 -7.61
N LEU A 71 8.49 7.02 -7.46
CA LEU A 71 8.75 8.26 -8.19
C LEU A 71 10.06 8.93 -7.74
N LEU A 72 10.30 9.03 -6.43
CA LEU A 72 11.53 9.65 -5.90
C LEU A 72 12.79 8.90 -6.32
N LEU A 73 12.78 7.58 -6.23
CA LEU A 73 13.94 6.76 -6.61
C LEU A 73 14.15 6.75 -8.12
N ALA A 74 13.07 6.70 -8.90
CA ALA A 74 13.15 6.80 -10.36
C ALA A 74 13.82 8.11 -10.79
N GLN A 75 13.40 9.23 -10.21
CA GLN A 75 14.00 10.54 -10.46
C GLN A 75 15.47 10.58 -10.02
N MET A 76 15.79 10.08 -8.82
CA MET A 76 17.13 10.14 -8.24
C MET A 76 18.15 9.28 -9.01
N PHE A 77 17.74 8.10 -9.49
CA PHE A 77 18.59 7.21 -10.28
C PHE A 77 18.45 7.41 -11.80
N ASN A 78 17.63 8.36 -12.24
CA ASN A 78 17.34 8.63 -13.64
C ASN A 78 16.89 7.37 -14.42
N VAL A 79 16.00 6.59 -13.81
CA VAL A 79 15.41 5.39 -14.42
C VAL A 79 13.93 5.62 -14.72
N ASP A 80 13.40 4.87 -15.67
CA ASP A 80 11.98 4.93 -16.02
C ASP A 80 11.10 4.41 -14.86
N PRO A 81 10.17 5.22 -14.30
CA PRO A 81 9.29 4.81 -13.22
C PRO A 81 8.21 3.81 -13.65
N GLU A 82 7.85 3.72 -14.94
CA GLU A 82 6.66 2.98 -15.39
C GLU A 82 6.66 1.52 -14.92
N PHE A 83 7.79 0.83 -15.09
CA PHE A 83 7.93 -0.56 -14.67
C PHE A 83 7.70 -0.75 -13.16
N TYR A 84 8.28 0.14 -12.35
CA TYR A 84 8.14 0.09 -10.88
C TYR A 84 6.72 0.45 -10.44
N LEU A 85 6.07 1.39 -11.11
CA LEU A 85 4.68 1.76 -10.86
C LEU A 85 3.73 0.60 -11.17
N VAL A 86 3.94 -0.11 -12.29
CA VAL A 86 3.13 -1.28 -12.64
C VAL A 86 3.21 -2.34 -11.56
N ILE A 87 4.41 -2.72 -11.14
CA ILE A 87 4.62 -3.71 -10.07
C ILE A 87 3.98 -3.23 -8.77
N THR A 88 4.16 -1.96 -8.42
CA THR A 88 3.61 -1.37 -7.20
C THR A 88 2.09 -1.45 -7.19
N PHE A 89 1.42 -1.03 -8.27
CA PHE A 89 -0.04 -1.09 -8.37
C PHE A 89 -0.56 -2.52 -8.32
N ILE A 90 0.08 -3.47 -9.00
CA ILE A 90 -0.33 -4.89 -8.97
C ILE A 90 -0.20 -5.45 -7.56
N LEU A 91 0.96 -5.26 -6.91
CA LEU A 91 1.18 -5.74 -5.54
C LEU A 91 0.14 -5.18 -4.58
N HIS A 92 -0.15 -3.88 -4.67
CA HIS A 92 -1.12 -3.23 -3.80
C HIS A 92 -2.57 -3.64 -4.11
N ALA A 93 -2.94 -3.81 -5.38
CA ALA A 93 -4.25 -4.34 -5.74
C ALA A 93 -4.50 -5.71 -5.10
N VAL A 94 -3.52 -6.62 -5.18
CA VAL A 94 -3.60 -7.95 -4.59
C VAL A 94 -3.61 -7.87 -3.06
N THR A 95 -2.69 -7.12 -2.46
CA THR A 95 -2.57 -7.10 -1.00
C THR A 95 -3.71 -6.40 -0.29
N MET A 96 -4.40 -5.44 -0.91
CA MET A 96 -5.56 -4.77 -0.29
C MET A 96 -6.77 -5.69 -0.16
N ILE A 97 -6.91 -6.66 -1.07
CA ILE A 97 -8.02 -7.64 -1.10
C ILE A 97 -7.63 -8.92 -0.35
N ALA A 98 -6.34 -9.11 -0.06
CA ALA A 98 -5.84 -10.31 0.59
C ALA A 98 -6.53 -10.60 1.94
N PRO A 99 -6.90 -11.87 2.21
CA PRO A 99 -7.59 -12.26 3.43
C PRO A 99 -6.66 -12.44 4.64
N PHE A 100 -5.36 -12.12 4.51
CA PHE A 100 -4.35 -12.30 5.56
C PHE A 100 -3.73 -10.98 6.01
N ARG A 101 -3.21 -10.96 7.25
CA ARG A 101 -2.57 -9.77 7.82
C ARG A 101 -1.16 -9.59 7.27
N LEU A 102 -0.73 -8.35 7.06
CA LEU A 102 0.66 -7.99 6.83
C LEU A 102 1.31 -7.53 8.15
N PRO A 103 2.07 -8.39 8.84
CA PRO A 103 2.45 -8.16 10.24
C PRO A 103 3.54 -7.12 10.46
N VAL A 104 4.42 -6.87 9.47
CA VAL A 104 5.63 -6.03 9.63
C VAL A 104 5.51 -4.72 8.85
N LEU A 105 4.32 -4.11 8.84
CA LEU A 105 4.17 -2.76 8.27
C LEU A 105 4.63 -1.72 9.27
N ILE A 106 5.60 -0.87 8.89
CA ILE A 106 6.16 0.18 9.77
C ILE A 106 5.05 1.03 10.41
N ARG A 107 4.05 1.46 9.61
CA ARG A 107 2.92 2.24 10.13
C ARG A 107 2.03 1.44 11.09
N GLY A 108 1.88 0.13 10.87
CA GLY A 108 1.14 -0.77 11.74
C GLY A 108 1.83 -1.00 13.09
N LEU A 109 3.16 -0.85 13.13
CA LEU A 109 3.96 -0.89 14.36
C LEU A 109 3.93 0.44 15.13
N ALA A 110 3.68 1.56 14.45
CA ALA A 110 3.53 2.89 15.04
C ALA A 110 2.20 3.07 15.81
N LYS A 111 2.13 2.52 17.03
CA LYS A 111 0.95 2.53 17.89
C LYS A 111 0.76 3.83 18.69
N THR A 112 1.80 4.65 18.83
CA THR A 112 1.74 5.93 19.56
C THR A 112 1.71 7.11 18.59
N ALA A 113 1.07 8.22 18.98
CA ALA A 113 1.06 9.45 18.19
C ALA A 113 2.48 9.93 17.83
N THR A 114 3.44 9.76 18.75
CA THR A 114 4.85 10.10 18.52
C THR A 114 5.48 9.26 17.40
N MET A 115 5.24 7.94 17.37
CA MET A 115 5.76 7.09 16.30
C MET A 115 5.12 7.42 14.94
N VAL A 116 3.83 7.78 14.93
CA VAL A 116 3.14 8.20 13.71
C VAL A 116 3.75 9.50 13.18
N ALA A 117 4.00 10.47 14.05
CA ALA A 117 4.66 11.72 13.69
C ALA A 117 6.06 11.47 13.12
N LEU A 118 6.85 10.58 13.74
CA LEU A 118 8.18 10.22 13.25
C LEU A 118 8.14 9.57 11.85
N VAL A 119 7.16 8.70 11.58
CA VAL A 119 6.95 8.13 10.25
C VAL A 119 6.70 9.23 9.22
N SER A 120 5.85 10.20 9.53
CA SER A 120 5.59 11.34 8.63
C SER A 120 6.83 12.22 8.43
N VAL A 121 7.57 12.51 9.50
CA VAL A 121 8.84 13.25 9.42
C VAL A 121 9.85 12.52 8.54
N ALA A 122 9.94 11.19 8.64
CA ALA A 122 10.82 10.39 7.77
C ALA A 122 10.41 10.48 6.29
N LEU A 123 9.11 10.46 5.98
CA LEU A 123 8.64 10.63 4.60
C LEU A 123 8.97 12.02 4.04
N VAL A 124 8.79 13.07 4.85
CA VAL A 124 9.18 14.44 4.47
C VAL A 124 10.70 14.54 4.30
N ALA A 125 11.47 13.91 5.18
CA ALA A 125 12.94 13.88 5.09
C ALA A 125 13.42 13.15 3.82
N ALA A 126 12.80 12.02 3.46
CA ALA A 126 13.08 11.32 2.20
C ALA A 126 12.80 12.19 0.98
N TRP A 127 11.74 13.01 1.02
CA TRP A 127 11.41 13.92 -0.07
C TRP A 127 12.40 15.11 -0.15
N LEU A 128 12.82 15.66 0.99
CA LEU A 128 13.68 16.85 1.05
C LEU A 128 15.16 16.55 0.84
N ILE A 129 15.62 15.37 1.26
CA ILE A 129 17.02 14.97 1.26
C ILE A 129 17.16 13.70 0.41
N PRO A 130 17.48 13.80 -0.90
CA PRO A 130 17.53 12.65 -1.80
C PRO A 130 18.46 11.53 -1.31
N VAL A 131 19.59 11.88 -0.69
CA VAL A 131 20.59 10.91 -0.20
C VAL A 131 20.02 9.90 0.80
N ILE A 132 19.02 10.28 1.60
CA ILE A 132 18.41 9.37 2.59
C ILE A 132 17.16 8.66 2.04
N ALA A 133 16.61 9.11 0.91
CA ALA A 133 15.45 8.50 0.26
C ALA A 133 15.59 6.98 0.03
N PRO A 134 16.71 6.44 -0.50
CA PRO A 134 16.84 5.00 -0.72
C PRO A 134 16.88 4.20 0.58
N LEU A 135 17.48 4.74 1.65
CA LEU A 135 17.49 4.09 2.96
C LEU A 135 16.08 3.99 3.53
N ILE A 136 15.32 5.08 3.46
CA ILE A 136 13.94 5.12 3.97
C ILE A 136 13.03 4.26 3.09
N ALA A 137 13.17 4.32 1.77
CA ALA A 137 12.43 3.48 0.83
C ALA A 137 12.66 1.98 1.11
N ALA A 138 13.92 1.57 1.33
CA ALA A 138 14.23 0.19 1.70
C ALA A 138 13.55 -0.22 3.01
N ALA A 139 13.50 0.69 4.00
CA ALA A 139 12.81 0.44 5.26
C ALA A 139 11.29 0.26 5.07
N PHE A 140 10.63 0.93 4.13
CA PHE A 140 9.19 0.71 3.87
C PHE A 140 8.91 -0.49 2.97
N ILE A 141 9.71 -0.67 1.91
CA ILE A 141 9.47 -1.67 0.87
C ILE A 141 9.86 -3.08 1.34
N ALA A 142 11.02 -3.25 1.99
CA ALA A 142 11.50 -4.58 2.36
C ALA A 142 10.57 -5.28 3.38
N PRO A 143 10.13 -4.64 4.48
CA PRO A 143 9.18 -5.25 5.40
C PRO A 143 7.81 -5.52 4.79
N TYR A 144 7.38 -4.69 3.83
CA TYR A 144 6.15 -4.94 3.06
C TYR A 144 6.25 -6.23 2.26
N LEU A 145 7.34 -6.41 1.49
CA LEU A 145 7.56 -7.63 0.71
C LEU A 145 7.72 -8.87 1.59
N CYS A 146 8.52 -8.77 2.67
CA CYS A 146 8.66 -9.86 3.64
C CYS A 146 7.32 -10.24 4.28
N SER A 147 6.50 -9.25 4.65
CA SER A 147 5.17 -9.49 5.22
C SER A 147 4.24 -10.17 4.22
N PHE A 148 4.32 -9.80 2.94
CA PHE A 148 3.51 -10.42 1.90
C PHE A 148 3.86 -11.89 1.72
N VAL A 149 5.15 -12.22 1.65
CA VAL A 149 5.62 -13.60 1.49
C VAL A 149 5.30 -14.45 2.73
N VAL A 150 5.61 -13.95 3.93
CA VAL A 150 5.40 -14.69 5.19
C VAL A 150 3.91 -14.83 5.49
N GLY A 151 3.14 -13.75 5.36
CA GLY A 151 1.69 -13.76 5.57
C GLY A 151 0.96 -14.67 4.58
N GLY A 152 1.34 -14.61 3.31
CA GLY A 152 0.81 -15.48 2.26
C GLY A 152 1.17 -16.95 2.49
N GLY A 153 2.42 -17.25 2.86
CA GLY A 153 2.88 -18.60 3.16
C GLY A 153 2.14 -19.22 4.35
N HIS A 154 1.92 -18.45 5.42
CA HIS A 154 1.16 -18.90 6.59
C HIS A 154 -0.30 -19.20 6.21
N TRP A 155 -0.93 -18.31 5.45
CA TRP A 155 -2.30 -18.48 4.99
C TRP A 155 -2.48 -19.72 4.10
N LEU A 156 -1.54 -19.97 3.17
CA LEU A 156 -1.56 -21.18 2.33
C LEU A 156 -1.41 -22.46 3.18
N LYS A 157 -0.52 -22.44 4.17
CA LYS A 157 -0.34 -23.56 5.10
C LYS A 157 -1.61 -23.85 5.91
N GLU A 158 -2.27 -22.82 6.44
CA GLU A 158 -3.53 -22.96 7.17
C GLU A 158 -4.66 -23.51 6.30
N ARG A 159 -4.74 -23.10 5.03
CA ARG A 159 -5.71 -23.62 4.06
C ARG A 159 -5.47 -25.10 3.73
N GLY A 160 -4.21 -25.50 3.58
CA GLY A 160 -3.84 -26.89 3.32
C GLY A 160 -4.09 -27.83 4.51
N ASN A 161 -4.09 -27.31 5.74
CA ASN A 161 -4.29 -28.10 6.96
C ASN A 161 -5.76 -28.22 7.41
N LYS A 162 -6.70 -27.54 6.74
CA LYS A 162 -8.14 -27.68 7.03
C LYS A 162 -8.69 -28.84 6.20
N PRO A 163 -9.19 -29.94 6.84
CA PRO A 163 -9.91 -30.97 6.08
C PRO A 163 -11.13 -30.32 5.43
N CYS A 164 -11.37 -30.65 4.16
CA CYS A 164 -12.61 -30.28 3.47
C CYS A 164 -13.78 -30.88 4.27
N VAL A 165 -14.64 -30.02 4.79
CA VAL A 165 -15.96 -30.40 5.34
C VAL A 165 -17.00 -30.09 4.28
#